data_AF-A0A969ENM9-F1
#
_entry.id   AF-A0A969ENM9-F1
#
_cell.length_a   1.000
_cell.length_b   1.000
_cell.length_c   1.000
_cell.angle_alpha   90.00
_cell.angle_beta   90.00
_cell.angle_gamma   90.00
#
_symmetry.space_group_name_H-M   'P 1'
#
loop_
_entity.id
_entity.type
_entity.pdbx_description
1 polymer ?
#
loop_
_entity_poly.entity_id
_entity_poly.type
_entity_poly.pdbx_seq_one_letter_code
_entity_poly.pdbx_strand_id
1 'polypeptide(L)'
;QSQLPEAVEGFGEWDVDAFLWGKWHGDESVGDWARDRPKLLGVTGKLHRKRHLSAEEFTYLRGHTTRTPKITLPSPSLWANFWSAEHSAHVYPTLDNFLADVVDILRDEVEELVRLGATYIQIDAPHYPLLLDPKTRTFYESQGWTLEDI
;
A
#
# COMPACT_ATOMS: atom_id res chain seq x y z
N GLN A 1 -10.87 -2.59 3.04
CA GLN A 1 -9.61 -2.87 2.31
C GLN A 1 -8.52 -2.98 3.37
N SER A 2 -7.54 -3.87 3.22
CA SER A 2 -6.55 -4.17 4.26
C SER A 2 -5.80 -2.92 4.72
N GLN A 3 -5.84 -2.67 6.03
CA GLN A 3 -5.36 -1.43 6.64
C GLN A 3 -3.88 -1.54 7.04
N LEU A 4 -2.95 -1.71 6.09
CA LEU A 4 -1.52 -1.94 6.42
C LEU A 4 -0.98 -0.88 7.41
N PRO A 5 -1.18 0.45 7.22
CA PRO A 5 -0.64 1.45 8.15
C PRO A 5 -1.31 1.46 9.52
N GLU A 6 -2.50 0.87 9.66
CA GLU A 6 -3.16 0.68 10.95
C GLU A 6 -2.68 -0.61 11.64
N ALA A 7 -2.38 -1.65 10.87
CA ALA A 7 -1.96 -2.97 11.37
C ALA A 7 -0.46 -3.10 11.64
N VAL A 8 0.35 -2.14 11.16
CA VAL A 8 1.82 -2.18 11.20
C VAL A 8 2.37 -0.86 11.78
N GLU A 9 3.35 -0.95 12.67
CA GLU A 9 4.11 0.19 13.20
C GLU A 9 5.26 0.58 12.26
N GLY A 10 5.78 1.79 12.41
CA GLY A 10 6.94 2.29 11.66
C GLY A 10 6.59 3.32 10.58
N PHE A 11 5.33 3.42 10.17
CA PHE A 11 4.84 4.55 9.38
C PHE A 11 4.86 5.84 10.21
N GLY A 12 5.28 6.96 9.60
CA GLY A 12 5.12 8.30 10.16
C GLY A 12 3.66 8.77 10.15
N GLU A 13 3.44 10.08 10.31
CA GLU A 13 2.10 10.65 10.22
C GLU A 13 1.51 10.44 8.82
N TRP A 14 0.27 9.95 8.78
CA TRP A 14 -0.46 9.70 7.54
C TRP A 14 -1.96 9.95 7.74
N ASP A 15 -2.62 10.32 6.65
CA ASP A 15 -4.06 10.38 6.53
C ASP A 15 -4.47 9.91 5.12
N VAL A 16 -5.72 10.16 4.74
CA VAL A 16 -6.23 9.77 3.42
C VAL A 16 -5.49 10.47 2.27
N ASP A 17 -4.87 11.63 2.50
CA ASP A 17 -4.14 12.38 1.48
C ASP A 17 -2.84 11.69 1.08
N ALA A 18 -2.37 10.71 1.86
CA ALA A 18 -1.32 9.81 1.42
C ALA A 18 -1.69 9.19 0.07
N PHE A 19 -2.96 8.93 -0.23
CA PHE A 19 -3.39 8.33 -1.50
C PHE A 19 -4.02 9.31 -2.48
N LEU A 20 -4.40 10.50 -2.01
CA LEU A 20 -5.22 11.45 -2.79
C LEU A 20 -4.47 12.70 -3.26
N TRP A 21 -3.16 12.78 -3.04
CA TRP A 21 -2.34 13.84 -3.63
C TRP A 21 -2.19 13.65 -5.15
N GLY A 22 -1.87 14.73 -5.86
CA GLY A 22 -1.78 14.77 -7.31
C GLY A 22 -2.86 15.64 -7.94
N LYS A 23 -3.05 15.48 -9.26
CA LYS A 23 -4.04 16.20 -10.04
C LYS A 23 -5.21 15.28 -10.36
N TRP A 24 -6.41 15.76 -10.08
CA TRP A 24 -7.66 15.05 -10.29
C TRP A 24 -8.52 15.83 -11.26
N HIS A 25 -9.14 15.11 -12.20
CA HIS A 25 -10.01 15.69 -13.20
C HIS A 25 -11.46 15.33 -12.90
N GLY A 26 -12.30 16.36 -12.84
CA GLY A 26 -13.74 16.24 -12.57
C GLY A 26 -14.58 16.56 -13.80
N ASP A 27 -15.88 16.28 -13.71
CA ASP A 27 -16.84 16.84 -14.65
C ASP A 27 -17.16 18.31 -14.33
N GLU A 28 -18.06 18.92 -15.10
CA GLU A 28 -18.45 20.34 -14.93
C GLU A 28 -19.01 20.67 -13.54
N SER A 29 -19.53 19.68 -12.80
CA SER A 29 -20.17 19.89 -11.50
C SER A 29 -19.18 19.92 -10.34
N VAL A 30 -18.11 19.13 -10.42
CA VAL A 30 -17.08 19.03 -9.37
C VAL A 30 -15.79 19.77 -9.72
N GLY A 31 -15.48 19.91 -11.01
CA GLY A 31 -14.28 20.58 -11.50
C GLY A 31 -12.99 19.81 -11.21
N ASP A 32 -11.90 20.32 -11.78
CA ASP A 32 -10.55 19.81 -11.53
C ASP A 32 -10.06 20.27 -10.15
N TRP A 33 -9.29 19.41 -9.48
CA TRP A 33 -8.62 19.78 -8.23
C TRP A 33 -7.22 19.19 -8.15
N ALA A 34 -6.38 19.79 -7.30
CA ALA A 34 -5.01 19.32 -7.09
C ALA A 34 -4.62 19.45 -5.62
N ARG A 35 -3.75 18.54 -5.18
CA ARG A 35 -3.17 18.56 -3.83
C ARG A 35 -1.71 18.14 -3.88
N ASP A 36 -0.89 18.84 -3.11
CA ASP A 36 0.52 18.49 -2.96
C ASP A 36 0.69 17.22 -2.12
N ARG A 37 1.76 16.47 -2.37
CA ARG A 37 2.12 15.32 -1.53
C ARG A 37 2.30 15.78 -0.07
N PRO A 38 1.73 15.09 0.92
CA PRO A 38 1.90 15.47 2.32
C PRO A 38 3.39 15.48 2.69
N LYS A 39 3.84 16.59 3.29
CA LYS A 39 5.26 16.83 3.54
C LYS A 39 5.88 15.79 4.47
N LEU A 40 5.16 15.36 5.49
CA LEU A 40 5.65 14.42 6.50
C LEU A 40 5.43 12.95 6.12
N LEU A 41 4.93 12.67 4.91
CA LEU A 41 4.67 11.31 4.49
C LEU A 41 5.98 10.53 4.34
N GLY A 42 6.10 9.45 5.11
CA GLY A 42 7.27 8.60 5.10
C GLY A 42 7.16 7.48 6.12
N VAL A 43 7.81 6.35 5.86
CA VAL A 43 8.16 5.36 6.88
C VAL A 43 9.31 5.94 7.70
N THR A 44 9.16 6.01 9.02
CA THR A 44 10.08 6.69 9.94
C THR A 44 10.73 5.75 10.96
N GLY A 45 10.26 4.50 11.03
CA GLY A 45 10.79 3.40 11.84
C GLY A 45 10.69 2.07 11.12
N LYS A 46 11.36 1.03 11.64
CA LYS A 46 11.27 -0.32 11.06
C LYS A 46 9.85 -0.86 11.19
N LEU A 47 9.40 -1.55 10.14
CA LEU A 47 8.05 -2.11 10.10
C LEU A 47 7.91 -3.25 11.11
N HIS A 48 6.90 -3.15 11.96
CA HIS A 48 6.55 -4.20 12.91
C HIS A 48 5.05 -4.46 12.87
N ARG A 49 4.65 -5.68 12.50
CA ARG A 49 3.24 -6.06 12.44
C ARG A 49 2.67 -6.18 13.86
N LYS A 50 1.63 -5.40 14.18
CA LYS A 50 0.87 -5.49 15.44
C LYS A 50 -0.17 -6.60 15.40
N ARG A 51 -0.79 -6.78 14.23
CA ARG A 51 -1.86 -7.77 13.97
C ARG A 51 -1.88 -8.14 12.50
N HIS A 52 -2.54 -9.26 12.19
CA HIS A 52 -2.90 -9.57 10.81
C HIS A 52 -3.86 -8.52 10.25
N LEU A 53 -3.73 -8.26 8.95
CA LEU A 53 -4.42 -7.17 8.27
C LEU A 53 -5.89 -7.48 8.02
N SER A 54 -6.22 -8.73 7.75
CA SER A 54 -7.53 -9.18 7.22
C SER A 54 -8.00 -10.53 7.78
N ALA A 55 -7.25 -11.10 8.74
CA ALA A 55 -7.58 -12.39 9.36
C ALA A 55 -8.93 -12.38 10.12
N GLU A 56 -9.24 -11.29 10.83
CA GLU A 56 -10.50 -11.15 11.56
C GLU A 56 -11.69 -11.03 10.60
N GLU A 57 -11.57 -10.17 9.59
CA GLU A 57 -12.58 -9.97 8.54
C GLU A 57 -12.83 -11.26 7.76
N PHE A 58 -11.78 -12.00 7.42
CA PHE A 58 -11.90 -13.29 6.75
C PHE A 58 -12.61 -14.32 7.64
N THR A 59 -12.21 -14.43 8.92
CA THR A 59 -12.83 -15.37 9.87
C THR A 59 -14.31 -15.07 10.04
N TYR A 60 -14.67 -13.80 10.16
CA TYR A 60 -16.05 -13.36 10.20
C TYR A 60 -16.79 -13.74 8.91
N LEU A 61 -16.28 -13.37 7.73
CA LEU A 61 -16.92 -13.64 6.45
C LEU A 61 -17.16 -15.14 6.24
N ARG A 62 -16.15 -15.97 6.50
CA ARG A 62 -16.22 -17.44 6.38
C ARG A 62 -17.33 -18.04 7.24
N GLY A 63 -17.59 -17.49 8.42
CA GLY A 63 -18.68 -17.94 9.30
C GLY A 63 -20.08 -17.59 8.82
N HIS A 64 -20.22 -16.67 7.85
CA HIS A 64 -21.51 -16.11 7.41
C HIS A 64 -21.90 -16.50 5.98
N THR A 65 -21.15 -17.39 5.33
CA THR A 65 -21.46 -17.83 3.97
C THR A 65 -21.09 -19.30 3.75
N THR A 66 -21.84 -19.95 2.86
CA THR A 66 -21.52 -21.29 2.33
C THR A 66 -20.83 -21.22 0.96
N ARG A 67 -20.70 -20.02 0.36
CA ARG A 67 -19.94 -19.78 -0.87
C ARG A 67 -18.47 -19.53 -0.55
N THR A 68 -17.58 -19.68 -1.52
CA THR A 68 -16.15 -19.35 -1.38
C THR A 68 -15.97 -17.88 -0.98
N PRO A 69 -15.46 -17.59 0.24
CA PRO A 69 -15.13 -16.24 0.63
C PRO A 69 -13.96 -15.71 -0.21
N LYS A 70 -14.08 -14.48 -0.70
CA LYS A 70 -12.98 -13.75 -1.34
C LYS A 70 -12.48 -12.68 -0.39
N ILE A 71 -11.17 -12.62 -0.17
CA ILE A 71 -10.50 -11.52 0.54
C ILE A 71 -9.56 -10.78 -0.40
N THR A 72 -9.44 -9.47 -0.24
CA THR A 72 -8.55 -8.63 -1.07
C THR A 72 -7.41 -8.10 -0.22
N LEU A 73 -6.19 -8.23 -0.72
CA LEU A 73 -4.98 -7.63 -0.15
C LEU A 73 -4.41 -6.61 -1.14
N PRO A 74 -3.76 -5.54 -0.64
CA PRO A 74 -3.02 -4.63 -1.49
C PRO A 74 -1.78 -5.30 -2.05
N SER A 75 -1.41 -4.96 -3.27
CA SER A 75 -0.07 -5.23 -3.79
C SER A 75 0.99 -4.48 -2.96
N PRO A 76 2.23 -5.00 -2.87
CA PRO A 76 3.33 -4.30 -2.21
C PRO A 76 3.59 -2.91 -2.83
N SER A 77 3.44 -2.79 -4.15
CA SER A 77 3.68 -1.56 -4.91
C SER A 77 2.76 -0.39 -4.52
N LEU A 78 1.56 -0.67 -3.99
CA LEU A 78 0.67 0.36 -3.43
C LEU A 78 1.37 1.20 -2.36
N TRP A 79 2.33 0.61 -1.65
CA TRP A 79 2.98 1.22 -0.50
C TRP A 79 4.22 2.04 -0.87
N ALA A 80 4.68 2.00 -2.13
CA ALA A 80 5.88 2.74 -2.55
C ALA A 80 5.81 4.24 -2.24
N ASN A 81 4.60 4.80 -2.28
CA ASN A 81 4.35 6.19 -1.92
C ASN A 81 4.61 6.55 -0.44
N PHE A 82 4.69 5.57 0.46
CA PHE A 82 5.05 5.77 1.87
C PHE A 82 6.55 5.83 2.11
N TRP A 83 7.39 5.69 1.07
CA TRP A 83 8.82 5.93 1.19
C TRP A 83 9.17 7.34 0.69
N SER A 84 10.06 8.01 1.41
CA SER A 84 10.62 9.31 1.02
C SER A 84 12.12 9.31 1.34
N ALA A 85 12.97 9.69 0.38
CA ALA A 85 14.40 9.81 0.64
C ALA A 85 14.72 10.73 1.85
N GLU A 86 13.90 11.76 2.09
CA GLU A 86 14.09 12.69 3.20
C GLU A 86 13.72 12.08 4.56
N HIS A 87 12.65 11.28 4.61
CA HIS A 87 12.06 10.80 5.88
C HIS A 87 12.28 9.32 6.16
N SER A 88 12.76 8.55 5.18
CA SER A 88 12.82 7.09 5.25
C SER A 88 14.22 6.53 5.08
N ALA A 89 15.14 7.26 4.43
CA ALA A 89 16.48 6.77 4.10
C ALA A 89 17.31 6.37 5.33
N HIS A 90 17.05 6.95 6.50
CA HIS A 90 17.75 6.58 7.75
C HIS A 90 17.32 5.21 8.31
N VAL A 91 16.17 4.68 7.88
CA VAL A 91 15.65 3.35 8.28
C VAL A 91 15.74 2.35 7.14
N TYR A 92 15.41 2.80 5.94
CA TYR A 92 15.34 2.06 4.70
C TYR A 92 16.11 2.84 3.63
N PRO A 93 17.41 2.53 3.42
CA PRO A 93 18.27 3.31 2.54
C PRO A 93 17.74 3.47 1.11
N THR A 94 16.99 2.47 0.62
CA THR A 94 16.30 2.53 -0.68
C THR A 94 14.83 2.17 -0.52
N LEU A 95 14.04 2.49 -1.54
CA LEU A 95 12.66 2.05 -1.66
C LEU A 95 12.56 0.51 -1.63
N ASP A 96 13.46 -0.21 -2.29
CA ASP A 96 13.48 -1.68 -2.30
C ASP A 96 13.67 -2.27 -0.91
N ASN A 97 14.55 -1.68 -0.08
CA ASN A 97 14.71 -2.13 1.30
C ASN A 97 13.40 -2.02 2.10
N PHE A 98 12.60 -0.99 1.82
CA PHE A 98 11.29 -0.81 2.46
C PHE A 98 10.26 -1.78 1.88
N LEU A 99 10.17 -1.90 0.55
CA LEU A 99 9.22 -2.80 -0.11
C LEU A 99 9.49 -4.27 0.22
N ALA A 100 10.75 -4.67 0.47
CA ALA A 100 11.08 -6.00 0.96
C ALA A 100 10.36 -6.35 2.27
N ASP A 101 10.39 -5.45 3.27
CA ASP A 101 9.69 -5.67 4.54
C ASP A 101 8.15 -5.67 4.35
N VAL A 102 7.63 -4.82 3.45
CA VAL A 102 6.20 -4.83 3.09
C VAL A 102 5.81 -6.18 2.45
N VAL A 103 6.63 -6.71 1.55
CA VAL A 103 6.43 -8.02 0.92
C VAL A 103 6.40 -9.11 1.98
N ASP A 104 7.35 -9.14 2.91
CA ASP A 104 7.39 -10.15 3.97
C ASP A 104 6.14 -10.10 4.85
N ILE A 105 5.66 -8.90 5.21
CA ILE A 105 4.41 -8.74 5.97
C ILE A 105 3.20 -9.27 5.20
N LEU A 106 3.11 -8.98 3.89
CA LEU A 106 2.00 -9.44 3.05
C LEU A 106 2.07 -10.95 2.78
N ARG A 107 3.27 -11.54 2.71
CA ARG A 107 3.45 -13.00 2.60
C ARG A 107 2.97 -13.71 3.84
N ASP A 108 3.37 -13.25 5.02
CA ASP A 108 2.86 -13.76 6.29
C ASP A 108 1.33 -13.62 6.40
N GLU A 109 0.76 -12.53 5.89
CA GLU A 109 -0.69 -12.34 5.85
C GLU A 109 -1.38 -13.39 4.97
N VAL A 110 -0.82 -13.67 3.79
CA VAL A 110 -1.31 -14.74 2.91
C VAL A 110 -1.21 -16.10 3.59
N GLU A 111 -0.09 -16.40 4.25
CA GLU A 111 0.11 -17.67 4.98
C GLU A 111 -0.93 -17.85 6.08
N GLU A 112 -1.22 -16.80 6.85
CA GLU A 112 -2.24 -16.84 7.90
C GLU A 112 -3.65 -17.02 7.32
N LEU A 113 -4.00 -16.29 6.26
CA LEU A 113 -5.29 -16.44 5.60
C LEU A 113 -5.48 -17.85 5.05
N VAL A 114 -4.43 -18.43 4.44
CA VAL A 114 -4.43 -19.82 3.98
C VAL A 114 -4.59 -20.79 5.15
N ARG A 115 -3.89 -20.57 6.27
CA ARG A 115 -4.04 -21.38 7.51
C ARG A 115 -5.47 -21.32 8.05
N LEU A 116 -6.15 -20.17 7.92
CA LEU A 116 -7.56 -19.99 8.27
C LEU A 116 -8.52 -20.58 7.22
N GLY A 117 -8.03 -21.08 6.09
CA GLY A 117 -8.81 -21.74 5.06
C GLY A 117 -9.23 -20.84 3.89
N ALA A 118 -8.57 -19.70 3.69
CA ALA A 118 -8.77 -18.88 2.50
C ALA A 118 -8.22 -19.61 1.26
N THR A 119 -9.07 -19.74 0.24
CA THR A 119 -8.70 -20.33 -1.07
C THR A 119 -8.83 -19.35 -2.22
N TYR A 120 -9.33 -18.13 -1.94
CA TYR A 120 -9.45 -17.05 -2.92
C TYR A 120 -8.98 -15.74 -2.31
N ILE A 121 -7.73 -15.37 -2.64
CA ILE A 121 -7.10 -14.10 -2.28
C ILE A 121 -6.87 -13.30 -3.56
N GLN A 122 -7.41 -12.07 -3.62
CA GLN A 122 -7.19 -11.13 -4.72
C GLN A 122 -6.12 -10.12 -4.30
N ILE A 123 -5.16 -9.85 -5.18
CA ILE A 123 -4.12 -8.82 -4.96
C ILE A 123 -4.45 -7.59 -5.81
N ASP A 124 -4.72 -6.46 -5.17
CA ASP A 124 -5.11 -5.22 -5.83
C ASP A 124 -3.89 -4.33 -6.10
N ALA A 125 -3.66 -3.99 -7.37
CA ALA A 125 -2.56 -3.14 -7.81
C ALA A 125 -3.01 -1.89 -8.58
N PRO A 126 -3.79 -0.99 -7.96
CA PRO A 126 -4.24 0.24 -8.62
C PRO A 126 -3.12 1.26 -8.87
N HIS A 127 -1.89 1.02 -8.35
CA HIS A 127 -0.76 1.94 -8.50
C HIS A 127 0.02 1.81 -9.81
N TYR A 128 -0.10 0.69 -10.55
CA TYR A 128 0.63 0.52 -11.82
C TYR A 128 0.37 1.62 -12.87
N PRO A 129 -0.86 2.15 -13.04
CA PRO A 129 -1.11 3.28 -13.93
C PRO A 129 -0.32 4.55 -13.60
N LEU A 130 0.14 4.73 -12.35
CA LEU A 130 0.97 5.88 -11.97
C LEU A 130 2.37 5.84 -12.59
N LEU A 131 2.76 4.73 -13.20
CA LEU A 131 3.99 4.63 -13.97
C LEU A 131 3.74 4.84 -15.47
N LEU A 132 2.50 5.07 -15.88
CA LEU A 132 2.15 5.39 -17.27
C LEU A 132 2.10 6.90 -17.51
N ASP A 133 1.62 7.69 -16.54
CA ASP A 133 1.65 9.14 -16.63
C ASP A 133 3.09 9.67 -16.43
N PRO A 134 3.62 10.52 -17.34
CA PRO A 134 5.01 10.97 -17.27
C PRO A 134 5.41 11.68 -15.98
N LYS A 135 4.50 12.41 -15.34
CA LYS A 135 4.82 13.20 -14.13
C LYS A 135 4.95 12.29 -12.92
N THR A 136 3.99 11.40 -12.74
CA THR A 136 4.00 10.41 -11.66
C THR A 136 5.10 9.37 -11.86
N ARG A 137 5.37 8.95 -13.11
CA ARG A 137 6.55 8.14 -13.45
C ARG A 137 7.86 8.80 -13.02
N THR A 138 8.11 10.05 -13.47
CA THR A 138 9.35 10.77 -13.12
C THR A 138 9.54 10.87 -11.61
N PHE A 139 8.45 11.08 -10.87
CA PHE A 139 8.49 11.08 -9.41
C PHE A 139 8.93 9.72 -8.85
N TYR A 140 8.30 8.61 -9.25
CA TYR A 140 8.65 7.28 -8.75
C TYR A 140 10.04 6.81 -9.18
N GLU A 141 10.46 7.13 -10.41
CA GLU A 141 11.83 6.89 -10.88
C GLU A 141 12.86 7.65 -10.03
N SER A 142 12.55 8.87 -9.60
CA SER A 142 13.42 9.62 -8.67
C SER A 142 13.51 9.00 -7.27
N GLN A 143 12.56 8.14 -6.91
CA GLN A 143 12.59 7.35 -5.67
C GLN A 143 13.23 5.97 -5.87
N GLY A 144 13.65 5.63 -7.09
CA GLY A 144 14.26 4.34 -7.43
C GLY A 144 13.26 3.27 -7.89
N TRP A 145 12.02 3.63 -8.27
CA TRP A 145 11.07 2.68 -8.84
C TRP A 145 10.91 2.92 -10.35
N THR A 146 11.48 2.04 -11.15
CA THR A 146 11.49 2.15 -12.61
C THR A 146 10.56 1.13 -13.27
N LEU A 147 10.28 1.32 -14.57
CA LEU A 147 9.49 0.35 -15.34
C LEU A 147 10.19 -1.00 -15.52
N GLU A 148 11.50 -1.07 -15.35
CA GLU A 148 12.27 -2.31 -15.47
C GLU A 148 12.10 -3.21 -14.22
N ASP A 149 11.58 -2.63 -13.13
CA ASP A 149 11.36 -3.30 -11.84
C ASP A 149 9.96 -3.96 -11.73
N ILE A 150 9.15 -3.96 -12.80
CA ILE A 150 7.74 -4.45 -12.84
C ILE A 150 7.53 -5.46 -13.96
#